data_AF-A0A7C4U0P7-F1
#
_entry.id   AF-A0A7C4U0P7-F1
#
_cell.length_a   1.000
_cell.length_b   1.000
_cell.length_c   1.000
_cell.angle_alpha   90.00
_cell.angle_beta   90.00
_cell.angle_gamma   90.00
#
_symmetry.space_group_name_H-M   'P 1'
#
loop_
_entity.id
_entity.type
_entity.pdbx_description
1 polymer ?
#
loop_
_entity_poly.entity_id
_entity_poly.type
_entity_poly.pdbx_seq_one_letter_code
_entity_poly.pdbx_strand_id
1 'polypeptide(L)'
;MVDESKNLQNSCFSEEALKKYLSSVYGGDVEICGVWRLGGEKTEAIRDLKGFGYGVPYVIKFKVRGEVKRVVLETMRPEGFGHDFVSDRAAVLLWQHSAFNKLPRHVRSVDVGAFTVNGKGLKSLGDCGEFFILTEYVEGTLYHVDLDRIKAAGEMTPLDEKRCLALSDYLVQIHSVKKEAPWLYVRRVRELVGHGECIMGLLDSYPPNLNFIQECDLIEIERDCVVWRWRLKRKAHRLSQVHGDFHPWNIMFHEGADFTVLDRSRGEWGEPADDVTAMTINYIFYSLQKYGELAGVFERLFRLFWENYLLKTNDWEILEVVQPF
;
A
#
# COMPACT_ATOMS: atom_id res chain seq x y z
N MET A 1 -15.07 7.73 10.26
CA MET A 1 -14.73 6.85 9.13
C MET A 1 -15.97 6.12 8.69
N VAL A 2 -16.49 6.44 7.50
CA VAL A 2 -17.51 5.61 6.86
C VAL A 2 -16.81 4.32 6.48
N ASP A 3 -17.33 3.21 6.98
CA ASP A 3 -16.83 1.87 6.68
C ASP A 3 -16.97 1.61 5.17
N GLU A 4 -15.89 1.79 4.40
CA GLU A 4 -15.88 1.55 2.94
C GLU A 4 -16.26 0.10 2.60
N SER A 5 -16.07 -0.84 3.53
CA SER A 5 -16.53 -2.22 3.37
C SER A 5 -18.05 -2.34 3.40
N LYS A 6 -18.76 -1.47 4.16
CA LYS A 6 -20.24 -1.40 4.14
C LYS A 6 -20.79 -0.79 2.85
N ASN A 7 -20.04 0.11 2.19
CA ASN A 7 -20.46 0.65 0.89
C ASN A 7 -20.34 -0.38 -0.24
N LEU A 8 -19.31 -1.24 -0.20
CA LEU A 8 -19.12 -2.33 -1.18
C LEU A 8 -19.98 -3.58 -0.89
N GLN A 9 -20.26 -3.91 0.38
CA GLN A 9 -21.26 -4.93 0.72
C GLN A 9 -22.67 -4.58 0.20
N ASN A 10 -22.93 -3.29 -0.04
CA ASN A 10 -24.17 -2.78 -0.64
C ASN A 10 -24.05 -2.47 -2.14
N SER A 11 -22.96 -2.85 -2.82
CA SER A 11 -22.85 -2.65 -4.27
C SER A 11 -23.87 -3.56 -4.97
N CYS A 12 -24.98 -2.96 -5.39
CA CYS A 12 -26.07 -3.61 -6.09
C CYS A 12 -26.09 -3.01 -7.50
N PHE A 13 -25.57 -3.73 -8.49
CA PHE A 13 -25.70 -3.31 -9.89
C PHE A 13 -27.00 -3.87 -10.47
N SER A 14 -27.62 -3.13 -11.40
CA SER A 14 -28.84 -3.59 -12.06
C SER A 14 -28.50 -4.63 -13.14
N GLU A 15 -29.49 -5.43 -13.50
CA GLU A 15 -29.39 -6.32 -14.67
C GLU A 15 -28.98 -5.55 -15.94
N GLU A 16 -29.42 -4.30 -16.10
CA GLU A 16 -29.04 -3.45 -17.24
C GLU A 16 -27.55 -3.10 -17.23
N ALA A 17 -26.95 -2.87 -16.05
CA ALA A 17 -25.53 -2.62 -15.92
C ALA A 17 -24.70 -3.84 -16.34
N LEU A 18 -25.14 -5.02 -15.93
CA LEU A 18 -24.51 -6.28 -16.31
C LEU A 18 -24.66 -6.55 -17.81
N LYS A 19 -25.85 -6.32 -18.36
CA LYS A 19 -26.12 -6.42 -19.80
C LYS A 19 -25.20 -5.49 -20.59
N LYS A 20 -25.07 -4.22 -20.17
CA LYS A 20 -24.20 -3.23 -20.82
C LYS A 20 -22.73 -3.65 -20.78
N TYR A 21 -22.24 -4.10 -19.63
CA TYR A 21 -20.88 -4.59 -19.47
C TYR A 21 -20.59 -5.80 -20.37
N LEU A 22 -21.42 -6.84 -20.30
CA LEU A 22 -21.24 -8.03 -21.14
C LEU A 22 -21.36 -7.70 -22.62
N SER A 23 -22.22 -6.76 -22.99
CA SER A 23 -22.34 -6.31 -24.38
C SER A 23 -21.05 -5.65 -24.88
N SER A 24 -20.37 -4.90 -24.01
CA SER A 24 -19.06 -4.30 -24.28
C SER A 24 -17.98 -5.38 -24.46
N VAL A 25 -17.91 -6.33 -23.52
CA VAL A 25 -16.89 -7.40 -23.53
C VAL A 25 -17.03 -8.34 -24.72
N TYR A 26 -18.27 -8.67 -25.11
CA TYR A 26 -18.56 -9.61 -26.20
C TYR A 26 -18.86 -8.93 -27.55
N GLY A 27 -18.87 -7.59 -27.60
CA GLY A 27 -19.08 -6.80 -28.81
C GLY A 27 -20.45 -7.03 -29.47
N GLY A 28 -21.54 -7.10 -28.72
CA GLY A 28 -22.89 -7.29 -29.28
C GLY A 28 -23.99 -7.23 -28.22
N ASP A 29 -25.26 -7.09 -28.63
CA ASP A 29 -26.36 -7.03 -27.66
C ASP A 29 -26.49 -8.35 -26.88
N VAL A 30 -26.58 -8.21 -25.56
CA VAL A 30 -26.68 -9.32 -24.61
C VAL A 30 -28.09 -9.40 -24.03
N GLU A 31 -28.66 -10.59 -23.96
CA GLU A 31 -29.90 -10.87 -23.23
C GLU A 31 -29.58 -11.76 -22.04
N ILE A 32 -29.80 -11.28 -20.81
CA ILE A 32 -29.53 -12.08 -19.61
C ILE A 32 -30.67 -13.10 -19.43
N CYS A 33 -30.32 -14.38 -19.36
CA CYS A 33 -31.28 -15.47 -19.20
C CYS A 33 -31.37 -16.00 -17.76
N GLY A 34 -30.45 -15.60 -16.88
CA GLY A 34 -30.46 -16.00 -15.47
C GLY A 34 -29.13 -15.78 -14.75
N VAL A 35 -29.22 -15.60 -13.43
CA VAL A 35 -28.07 -15.36 -12.55
C VAL A 35 -28.27 -16.15 -11.26
N TRP A 36 -27.28 -16.94 -10.83
CA TRP A 36 -27.37 -17.72 -9.59
C TRP A 36 -26.00 -17.91 -8.93
N ARG A 37 -25.99 -18.15 -7.62
CA ARG A 37 -24.74 -18.43 -6.89
C ARG A 37 -24.12 -19.74 -7.35
N LEU A 38 -22.81 -19.76 -7.55
CA LEU A 38 -22.09 -20.99 -7.89
C LEU A 38 -22.22 -22.00 -6.73
N GLY A 39 -22.74 -23.19 -7.03
CA GLY A 39 -23.03 -24.23 -6.03
C GLY A 39 -24.39 -24.12 -5.32
N GLY A 40 -25.22 -23.12 -5.64
CA GLY A 40 -26.59 -22.97 -5.10
C GLY A 40 -27.71 -23.44 -6.03
N GLU A 41 -28.96 -23.41 -5.55
CA GLU A 41 -30.14 -23.73 -6.35
C GLU A 41 -30.33 -22.72 -7.50
N LYS A 42 -30.66 -23.25 -8.69
CA LYS A 42 -30.94 -22.44 -9.88
C LYS A 42 -32.32 -21.80 -9.72
N THR A 43 -32.37 -20.51 -9.40
CA THR A 43 -33.60 -19.73 -9.44
C THR A 43 -33.66 -18.96 -10.76
N GLU A 44 -34.79 -19.08 -11.47
CA GLU A 44 -35.02 -18.41 -12.76
C GLU A 44 -35.41 -16.93 -12.59
N ALA A 45 -35.56 -16.44 -11.36
CA ALA A 45 -35.99 -15.08 -11.07
C ALA A 45 -34.88 -14.27 -10.37
N ILE A 46 -34.49 -13.15 -11.00
CA ILE A 46 -33.61 -12.13 -10.43
C ILE A 46 -34.42 -11.40 -9.35
N ARG A 47 -34.41 -11.89 -8.11
CA ARG A 47 -34.95 -11.18 -6.95
C ARG A 47 -33.78 -10.58 -6.16
N ASP A 48 -33.64 -9.26 -6.26
CA ASP A 48 -32.70 -8.39 -5.53
C ASP A 48 -31.23 -8.87 -5.48
N LEU A 49 -30.39 -8.26 -6.33
CA LEU A 49 -28.94 -8.46 -6.38
C LEU A 49 -28.18 -7.77 -5.21
N LYS A 50 -28.78 -7.68 -4.02
CA LYS A 50 -28.12 -7.07 -2.84
C LYS A 50 -26.98 -7.97 -2.37
N GLY A 51 -25.76 -7.42 -2.28
CA GLY A 51 -24.56 -8.16 -1.86
C GLY A 51 -23.93 -9.02 -2.97
N PHE A 52 -24.23 -8.76 -4.24
CA PHE A 52 -23.70 -9.51 -5.37
C PHE A 52 -22.19 -9.31 -5.54
N GLY A 53 -21.48 -10.40 -5.82
CA GLY A 53 -20.05 -10.38 -6.15
C GLY A 53 -19.09 -10.41 -4.96
N TYR A 54 -19.44 -9.87 -3.77
CA TYR A 54 -18.48 -9.72 -2.67
C TYR A 54 -18.02 -11.05 -2.05
N GLY A 55 -16.98 -11.64 -2.63
CA GLY A 55 -16.39 -12.89 -2.20
C GLY A 55 -17.25 -14.13 -2.37
N VAL A 56 -18.23 -14.06 -3.28
CA VAL A 56 -19.06 -15.20 -3.65
C VAL A 56 -19.13 -15.25 -5.17
N PRO A 57 -18.73 -16.37 -5.80
CA PRO A 57 -18.85 -16.53 -7.25
C PRO A 57 -20.32 -16.71 -7.68
N TYR A 58 -20.70 -16.03 -8.75
CA TYR A 58 -22.02 -16.13 -9.37
C TYR A 58 -21.92 -16.54 -10.83
N VAL A 59 -22.77 -17.47 -11.25
CA VAL A 59 -22.93 -17.85 -12.65
C VAL A 59 -23.94 -16.92 -13.31
N ILE A 60 -23.57 -16.38 -14.47
CA ILE A 60 -24.44 -15.57 -15.32
C ILE A 60 -24.63 -16.31 -16.63
N LYS A 61 -25.87 -16.62 -16.98
CA LYS A 61 -26.27 -17.19 -18.27
C LYS A 61 -26.89 -16.10 -19.12
N PHE A 62 -26.45 -15.98 -20.36
CA PHE A 62 -26.93 -14.95 -21.28
C PHE A 62 -26.85 -15.41 -22.73
N LYS A 63 -27.55 -14.72 -23.61
CA LYS A 63 -27.51 -14.91 -25.05
C LYS A 63 -26.82 -13.73 -25.72
N VAL A 64 -25.92 -13.98 -26.67
CA VAL A 64 -25.25 -12.95 -27.47
C VAL A 64 -25.03 -13.50 -28.88
N ARG A 65 -25.41 -12.74 -29.91
CA ARG A 65 -25.31 -13.17 -31.32
C ARG A 65 -25.91 -14.57 -31.59
N GLY A 66 -27.02 -14.89 -30.94
CA GLY A 66 -27.70 -16.18 -31.09
C GLY A 66 -27.16 -17.32 -30.22
N GLU A 67 -25.97 -17.17 -29.62
CA GLU A 67 -25.34 -18.20 -28.78
C GLU A 67 -25.66 -17.99 -27.29
N VAL A 68 -25.93 -19.08 -26.57
CA VAL A 68 -26.05 -19.06 -25.10
C VAL A 68 -24.68 -19.27 -24.47
N LYS A 69 -24.23 -18.30 -23.68
CA LYS A 69 -22.97 -18.36 -22.92
C LYS A 69 -23.24 -18.39 -21.42
N ARG A 70 -22.24 -18.87 -20.68
CA ARG A 70 -22.22 -18.85 -19.21
C ARG A 70 -20.85 -18.37 -18.74
N VAL A 71 -20.84 -17.41 -17.83
CA VAL A 71 -19.62 -16.90 -17.19
C VAL A 71 -19.78 -16.92 -15.68
N VAL A 72 -18.65 -16.91 -14.96
CA VAL A 72 -18.64 -16.73 -13.51
C VAL A 72 -18.09 -15.34 -13.20
N LEU A 73 -18.82 -14.55 -12.42
CA LEU A 73 -18.35 -13.31 -11.83
C LEU A 73 -18.02 -13.55 -10.37
N GLU A 74 -16.80 -13.20 -9.96
CA GLU A 74 -16.29 -13.38 -8.60
C GLU A 74 -15.46 -12.16 -8.19
N THR A 75 -15.41 -11.87 -6.88
CA THR A 75 -14.43 -10.94 -6.30
C THR A 75 -13.67 -11.62 -5.17
N MET A 76 -12.56 -11.02 -4.75
CA MET A 76 -11.82 -11.44 -3.55
C MET A 76 -12.33 -10.67 -2.31
N ARG A 77 -12.34 -11.31 -1.14
CA ARG A 77 -12.68 -10.69 0.16
C ARG A 77 -11.42 -10.19 0.87
N PRO A 78 -11.50 -9.13 1.71
CA PRO A 78 -10.46 -8.78 2.68
C PRO A 78 -10.44 -9.75 3.88
N GLU A 79 -9.35 -10.50 4.09
CA GLU A 79 -9.21 -11.45 5.23
C GLU A 79 -7.79 -11.46 5.86
N GLY A 80 -6.92 -10.49 5.56
CA GLY A 80 -5.57 -10.38 6.13
C GLY A 80 -4.49 -11.20 5.40
N PHE A 81 -4.77 -11.64 4.16
CA PHE A 81 -3.90 -12.50 3.35
C PHE A 81 -3.39 -11.84 2.06
N GLY A 82 -3.31 -10.52 2.01
CA GLY A 82 -2.79 -9.82 0.83
C GLY A 82 -3.81 -9.67 -0.28
N HIS A 83 -5.07 -9.48 0.10
CA HIS A 83 -6.21 -9.12 -0.77
C HIS A 83 -7.11 -8.08 -0.07
N ASP A 84 -6.52 -7.35 0.88
CA ASP A 84 -7.21 -6.50 1.84
C ASP A 84 -7.53 -5.14 1.23
N PHE A 85 -6.58 -4.58 0.50
CA PHE A 85 -6.75 -3.33 -0.22
C PHE A 85 -7.27 -3.57 -1.64
N VAL A 86 -7.85 -2.52 -2.25
CA VAL A 86 -8.31 -2.58 -3.64
C VAL A 86 -7.14 -2.87 -4.58
N SER A 87 -5.98 -2.28 -4.32
CA SER A 87 -4.73 -2.53 -5.04
C SER A 87 -4.31 -3.99 -5.00
N ASP A 88 -4.35 -4.62 -3.83
CA ASP A 88 -4.01 -6.04 -3.66
C ASP A 88 -4.87 -6.93 -4.57
N ARG A 89 -6.20 -6.73 -4.49
CA ARG A 89 -7.15 -7.50 -5.30
C ARG A 89 -7.00 -7.21 -6.78
N ALA A 90 -6.75 -5.96 -7.15
CA ALA A 90 -6.48 -5.58 -8.52
C ALA A 90 -5.22 -6.30 -9.03
N ALA A 91 -4.11 -6.28 -8.29
CA ALA A 91 -2.88 -6.96 -8.66
C ALA A 91 -3.10 -8.47 -8.88
N VAL A 92 -3.78 -9.14 -7.96
CA VAL A 92 -4.09 -10.57 -8.10
C VAL A 92 -4.99 -10.85 -9.29
N LEU A 93 -6.11 -10.12 -9.45
CA LEU A 93 -7.07 -10.36 -10.52
C LEU A 93 -6.50 -10.03 -11.91
N LEU A 94 -5.72 -8.96 -12.03
CA LEU A 94 -5.01 -8.58 -13.26
C LEU A 94 -3.97 -9.66 -13.63
N TRP A 95 -3.18 -10.10 -12.65
CA TRP A 95 -2.21 -11.19 -12.88
C TRP A 95 -2.91 -12.49 -13.29
N GLN A 96 -4.00 -12.87 -12.61
CA GLN A 96 -4.80 -14.06 -12.95
C GLN A 96 -5.36 -13.97 -14.38
N HIS A 97 -5.88 -12.81 -14.80
CA HIS A 97 -6.37 -12.61 -16.16
C HIS A 97 -5.27 -12.84 -17.21
N SER A 98 -4.07 -12.30 -16.97
CA SER A 98 -2.90 -12.50 -17.83
C SER A 98 -2.37 -13.93 -17.82
N ALA A 99 -2.41 -14.62 -16.68
CA ALA A 99 -1.79 -15.93 -16.48
C ALA A 99 -2.69 -17.11 -16.89
N PHE A 100 -3.98 -17.09 -16.54
CA PHE A 100 -4.90 -18.23 -16.69
C PHE A 100 -5.00 -18.72 -18.14
N ASN A 101 -5.00 -17.80 -19.10
CA ASN A 101 -5.14 -18.11 -20.52
C ASN A 101 -3.87 -18.71 -21.15
N LYS A 102 -2.73 -18.68 -20.44
CA LYS A 102 -1.45 -19.21 -20.91
C LYS A 102 -1.20 -20.66 -20.49
N LEU A 103 -1.95 -21.17 -19.52
CA LEU A 103 -1.81 -22.53 -19.01
C LEU A 103 -2.79 -23.48 -19.73
N PRO A 104 -2.33 -24.52 -20.45
CA PRO A 104 -3.21 -25.48 -21.10
C PRO A 104 -4.15 -26.17 -20.10
N ARG A 105 -5.40 -26.38 -20.51
CA ARG A 105 -6.46 -27.01 -19.68
C ARG A 105 -6.83 -26.25 -18.41
N HIS A 106 -6.42 -24.99 -18.27
CA HIS A 106 -6.94 -24.10 -17.23
C HIS A 106 -8.26 -23.45 -17.67
N VAL A 107 -9.08 -23.00 -16.72
CA VAL A 107 -10.25 -22.18 -17.05
C VAL A 107 -9.79 -20.89 -17.73
N ARG A 108 -10.44 -20.56 -18.85
CA ARG A 108 -10.14 -19.33 -19.59
C ARG A 108 -10.68 -18.13 -18.81
N SER A 109 -9.81 -17.18 -18.49
CA SER A 109 -10.22 -15.85 -18.03
C SER A 109 -10.78 -15.06 -19.21
N VAL A 110 -12.00 -14.55 -19.08
CA VAL A 110 -12.70 -13.80 -20.14
C VAL A 110 -12.33 -12.32 -20.12
N ASP A 111 -12.37 -11.70 -18.94
CA ASP A 111 -12.09 -10.28 -18.73
C ASP A 111 -11.73 -10.04 -17.25
N VAL A 112 -11.17 -8.89 -16.94
CA VAL A 112 -10.95 -8.35 -15.59
C VAL A 112 -11.42 -6.90 -15.55
N GLY A 113 -11.96 -6.44 -14.43
CA GLY A 113 -12.56 -5.10 -14.35
C GLY A 113 -12.85 -4.64 -12.94
N ALA A 114 -13.50 -3.48 -12.84
CA ALA A 114 -13.87 -2.86 -11.58
C ALA A 114 -15.35 -2.42 -11.55
N PHE A 115 -15.93 -2.44 -10.35
CA PHE A 115 -17.24 -1.83 -10.11
C PHE A 115 -17.11 -0.30 -10.06
N THR A 116 -18.12 0.42 -10.58
CA THR A 116 -18.16 1.88 -10.49
C THR A 116 -18.52 2.33 -9.07
N VAL A 117 -18.06 3.51 -8.65
CA VAL A 117 -18.21 4.03 -7.27
C VAL A 117 -19.66 4.12 -6.77
N ASN A 118 -20.63 4.29 -7.66
CA ASN A 118 -22.06 4.32 -7.32
C ASN A 118 -22.68 2.91 -7.21
N GLY A 119 -21.90 1.85 -7.39
CA GLY A 119 -22.32 0.45 -7.36
C GLY A 119 -23.22 0.03 -8.53
N LYS A 120 -23.53 0.93 -9.47
CA LYS A 120 -24.52 0.72 -10.54
C LYS A 120 -23.92 0.30 -11.88
N GLY A 121 -22.60 0.14 -12.00
CA GLY A 121 -21.92 -0.09 -13.26
C GLY A 121 -20.66 -0.93 -13.10
N LEU A 122 -20.19 -1.48 -14.22
CA LEU A 122 -18.92 -2.21 -14.31
C LEU A 122 -18.08 -1.60 -15.45
N LYS A 123 -16.74 -1.59 -15.27
CA LYS A 123 -15.77 -1.18 -16.28
C LYS A 123 -14.78 -2.31 -16.54
N SER A 124 -14.59 -2.66 -17.80
CA SER A 124 -13.56 -3.59 -18.25
C SER A 124 -12.17 -2.94 -18.20
N LEU A 125 -11.16 -3.74 -17.85
CA LEU A 125 -9.73 -3.42 -17.88
C LEU A 125 -8.93 -4.46 -18.67
N GLY A 126 -9.55 -5.51 -19.22
CA GLY A 126 -8.85 -6.63 -19.87
C GLY A 126 -8.19 -6.31 -21.20
N ASP A 127 -8.57 -5.21 -21.86
CA ASP A 127 -7.94 -4.71 -23.10
C ASP A 127 -6.90 -3.60 -22.83
N CYS A 128 -6.48 -3.41 -21.57
CA CYS A 128 -5.43 -2.46 -21.20
C CYS A 128 -4.04 -3.13 -21.23
N GLY A 129 -3.08 -2.49 -21.90
CA GLY A 129 -1.70 -2.99 -21.99
C GLY A 129 -0.78 -2.53 -20.84
N GLU A 130 -0.93 -1.30 -20.36
CA GLU A 130 -0.14 -0.72 -19.26
C GLU A 130 -0.99 0.32 -18.50
N PHE A 131 -0.76 0.45 -17.20
CA PHE A 131 -1.39 1.44 -16.33
C PHE A 131 -0.47 2.64 -16.11
N PHE A 132 -1.05 3.81 -15.95
CA PHE A 132 -0.30 5.02 -15.58
C PHE A 132 -0.99 5.72 -14.41
N ILE A 133 -0.18 6.36 -13.58
CA ILE A 133 -0.63 7.35 -12.61
C ILE A 133 -0.26 8.73 -13.15
N LEU A 134 -1.19 9.68 -13.07
CA LEU A 134 -0.95 11.08 -13.35
C LEU A 134 -1.30 11.86 -12.08
N THR A 135 -0.31 12.54 -11.52
CA THR A 135 -0.46 13.33 -10.29
C THR A 135 -0.47 14.82 -10.60
N GLU A 136 -0.89 15.62 -9.63
CA GLU A 136 -0.66 17.05 -9.67
C GLU A 136 0.85 17.35 -9.62
N TYR A 137 1.24 18.49 -10.18
CA TYR A 137 2.59 19.01 -10.04
C TYR A 137 2.72 19.78 -8.73
N VAL A 138 3.76 19.47 -7.96
CA VAL A 138 4.07 20.14 -6.68
C VAL A 138 5.35 20.93 -6.87
N GLU A 139 5.26 22.25 -6.76
CA GLU A 139 6.43 23.15 -6.71
C GLU A 139 7.16 23.02 -5.36
N GLY A 140 8.45 23.32 -5.30
CA GLY A 140 9.21 23.36 -4.05
C GLY A 140 10.62 22.80 -4.15
N THR A 141 11.23 22.52 -3.00
CA THR A 141 12.58 21.91 -2.88
C THR A 141 12.54 20.68 -1.99
N LEU A 142 13.12 19.57 -2.46
CA LEU A 142 13.19 18.33 -1.69
C LEU A 142 14.03 18.51 -0.40
N TYR A 143 13.61 17.88 0.70
CA TYR A 143 14.29 18.04 1.99
C TYR A 143 15.74 17.54 1.97
N HIS A 144 16.10 16.56 1.14
CA HIS A 144 17.49 16.11 1.03
C HIS A 144 18.44 17.26 0.63
N VAL A 145 17.96 18.29 -0.09
CA VAL A 145 18.76 19.45 -0.47
C VAL A 145 19.18 20.26 0.76
N ASP A 146 18.30 20.38 1.76
CA ASP A 146 18.65 20.99 3.04
C ASP A 146 19.74 20.18 3.74
N LEU A 147 19.61 18.85 3.77
CA LEU A 147 20.58 17.97 4.42
C LEU A 147 21.95 18.00 3.73
N ASP A 148 21.98 18.05 2.40
CA ASP A 148 23.20 18.23 1.61
C ASP A 148 23.89 19.56 1.94
N ARG A 149 23.11 20.65 2.04
CA ARG A 149 23.61 21.96 2.44
C ARG A 149 24.15 21.95 3.88
N ILE A 150 23.43 21.38 4.84
CA ILE A 150 23.87 21.26 6.25
C ILE A 150 25.17 20.47 6.33
N LYS A 151 25.29 19.37 5.60
CA LYS A 151 26.52 18.57 5.53
C LYS A 151 27.69 19.37 4.99
N ALA A 152 27.50 20.07 3.87
CA ALA A 152 28.55 20.87 3.25
C ALA A 152 29.03 21.98 4.20
N ALA A 153 28.10 22.76 4.76
CA ALA A 153 28.40 23.87 5.66
C ALA A 153 28.95 23.41 7.03
N GLY A 154 28.52 22.25 7.54
CA GLY A 154 28.76 21.84 8.91
C GLY A 154 27.91 22.60 9.94
N GLU A 155 26.96 23.41 9.49
CA GLU A 155 26.13 24.28 10.30
C GLU A 155 24.66 24.19 9.87
N MET A 156 23.77 24.34 10.85
CA MET A 156 22.32 24.43 10.61
C MET A 156 21.78 25.80 11.01
N THR A 157 20.73 26.21 10.33
CA THR A 157 20.03 27.47 10.49
C THR A 157 18.78 27.29 11.36
N PRO A 158 18.17 28.38 11.87
CA PRO A 158 16.88 28.30 12.55
C PRO A 158 15.75 27.73 11.68
N LEU A 159 15.87 27.79 10.34
CA LEU A 159 14.88 27.21 9.45
C LEU A 159 14.95 25.68 9.45
N ASP A 160 16.15 25.09 9.46
CA ASP A 160 16.33 23.64 9.49
C ASP A 160 15.74 23.04 10.77
N GLU A 161 15.92 23.74 11.88
CA GLU A 161 15.33 23.37 13.17
C GLU A 161 13.79 23.38 13.09
N LYS A 162 13.21 24.45 12.51
CA LYS A 162 11.76 24.55 12.30
C LYS A 162 11.22 23.45 11.37
N ARG A 163 11.94 23.15 10.29
CA ARG A 163 11.57 22.08 9.34
C ARG A 163 11.61 20.70 10.00
N CYS A 164 12.66 20.41 10.77
CA CYS A 164 12.77 19.19 11.56
C CYS A 164 11.59 19.00 12.52
N LEU A 165 11.23 20.05 13.27
CA LEU A 165 10.07 20.03 14.17
C LEU A 165 8.75 19.87 13.42
N ALA A 166 8.57 20.54 12.28
CA ALA A 166 7.36 20.43 11.46
C ALA A 166 7.15 18.99 10.94
N LEU A 167 8.23 18.31 10.53
CA LEU A 167 8.17 16.90 10.12
C LEU A 167 7.81 15.97 11.28
N SER A 168 8.40 16.20 12.46
CA SER A 168 8.05 15.46 13.68
C SER A 168 6.58 15.69 14.08
N ASP A 169 6.10 16.93 14.02
CA ASP A 169 4.71 17.30 14.34
C ASP A 169 3.70 16.70 13.36
N TYR A 170 4.06 16.60 12.09
CA TYR A 170 3.26 15.89 11.09
C TYR A 170 3.12 14.41 11.45
N LEU A 171 4.21 13.73 11.82
CA LEU A 171 4.14 12.34 12.28
C LEU A 171 3.30 12.18 13.55
N VAL A 172 3.44 13.08 14.54
CA VAL A 172 2.58 13.11 15.73
C VAL A 172 1.10 13.15 15.33
N GLN A 173 0.75 14.01 14.38
CA GLN A 173 -0.62 14.15 13.90
C GLN A 173 -1.12 12.86 13.24
N ILE A 174 -0.41 12.32 12.25
CA ILE A 174 -0.91 11.14 11.52
C ILE A 174 -0.89 9.89 12.40
N HIS A 175 0.12 9.70 13.26
CA HIS A 175 0.23 8.52 14.13
C HIS A 175 -0.82 8.51 15.27
N SER A 176 -1.44 9.66 15.56
CA SER A 176 -2.57 9.73 16.49
C SER A 176 -3.84 9.06 15.95
N VAL A 177 -3.94 8.88 14.63
CA VAL A 177 -5.07 8.21 13.98
C VAL A 177 -4.88 6.70 14.09
N LYS A 178 -5.68 6.07 14.95
CA LYS A 178 -5.66 4.62 15.18
C LYS A 178 -6.79 3.89 14.44
N LYS A 179 -6.62 2.58 14.26
CA LYS A 179 -7.63 1.71 13.64
C LYS A 179 -7.65 0.33 14.30
N GLU A 180 -8.83 -0.14 14.67
CA GLU A 180 -9.05 -1.48 15.23
C GLU A 180 -9.09 -2.53 14.10
N ALA A 181 -7.91 -2.87 13.57
CA ALA A 181 -7.76 -3.86 12.51
C ALA A 181 -6.42 -4.61 12.64
N PRO A 182 -6.24 -5.44 13.69
CA PRO A 182 -4.94 -6.03 14.04
C PRO A 182 -4.29 -6.85 12.91
N TRP A 183 -5.09 -7.40 11.99
CA TRP A 183 -4.57 -8.10 10.81
C TRP A 183 -3.80 -7.18 9.85
N LEU A 184 -4.16 -5.89 9.75
CA LEU A 184 -3.43 -4.92 8.93
C LEU A 184 -2.03 -4.65 9.47
N TYR A 185 -1.87 -4.61 10.79
CA TYR A 185 -0.55 -4.51 11.43
C TYR A 185 0.31 -5.72 11.05
N VAL A 186 -0.24 -6.93 11.20
CA VAL A 186 0.46 -8.18 10.87
C VAL A 186 0.77 -8.29 9.37
N ARG A 187 -0.09 -7.75 8.49
CA ARG A 187 0.14 -7.64 7.04
C ARG A 187 1.31 -6.69 6.77
N ARG A 188 1.28 -5.47 7.28
CA ARG A 188 2.31 -4.44 7.03
C ARG A 188 3.70 -4.90 7.46
N VAL A 189 3.84 -5.47 8.66
CA VAL A 189 5.15 -5.99 9.13
C VAL A 189 5.64 -7.17 8.27
N ARG A 190 4.73 -8.00 7.76
CA ARG A 190 5.10 -9.09 6.83
C ARG A 190 5.61 -8.54 5.50
N GLU A 191 4.99 -7.50 4.98
CA GLU A 191 5.40 -6.87 3.73
C GLU A 191 6.69 -6.09 3.85
N LEU A 192 6.90 -5.37 4.96
CA LEU A 192 8.17 -4.70 5.24
C LEU A 192 9.36 -5.65 5.08
N VAL A 193 9.23 -6.88 5.59
CA VAL A 193 10.29 -7.89 5.44
C VAL A 193 10.24 -8.54 4.06
N GLY A 194 9.07 -9.01 3.61
CA GLY A 194 8.97 -9.95 2.49
C GLY A 194 8.57 -9.40 1.14
N HIS A 195 8.21 -8.12 1.03
CA HIS A 195 7.77 -7.53 -0.24
C HIS A 195 8.97 -7.17 -1.13
N GLY A 196 8.83 -7.32 -2.44
CA GLY A 196 9.89 -7.01 -3.43
C GLY A 196 10.25 -5.52 -3.55
N GLU A 197 9.46 -4.64 -2.94
CA GLU A 197 9.75 -3.19 -2.84
C GLU A 197 10.24 -2.80 -1.43
N CYS A 198 10.49 -3.78 -0.56
CA CYS A 198 10.94 -3.60 0.81
C CYS A 198 12.22 -4.42 1.07
N ILE A 199 12.44 -4.94 2.27
CA ILE A 199 13.76 -5.47 2.70
C ILE A 199 14.26 -6.58 1.77
N MET A 200 13.50 -7.67 1.58
CA MET A 200 13.95 -8.78 0.72
C MET A 200 14.26 -8.32 -0.71
N GLY A 201 13.40 -7.50 -1.31
CA GLY A 201 13.66 -6.99 -2.66
C GLY A 201 14.85 -6.03 -2.74
N LEU A 202 15.09 -5.25 -1.69
CA LEU A 202 16.29 -4.42 -1.58
C LEU A 202 17.54 -5.28 -1.48
N LEU A 203 17.54 -6.34 -0.65
CA LEU A 203 18.66 -7.27 -0.53
C LEU A 203 18.93 -7.99 -1.87
N ASP A 204 17.88 -8.40 -2.58
CA ASP A 204 17.98 -9.01 -3.92
C ASP A 204 18.62 -8.07 -4.96
N SER A 205 18.55 -6.75 -4.75
CA SER A 205 19.14 -5.76 -5.65
C SER A 205 20.65 -5.59 -5.50
N TYR A 206 21.27 -6.14 -4.44
CA TYR A 206 22.71 -6.03 -4.22
C TYR A 206 23.47 -6.85 -5.27
N PRO A 207 24.40 -6.25 -6.04
CA PRO A 207 25.21 -6.99 -6.99
C PRO A 207 26.16 -7.96 -6.26
N PRO A 208 26.54 -9.07 -6.91
CA PRO A 208 27.53 -9.98 -6.33
C PRO A 208 28.92 -9.32 -6.25
N ASN A 209 29.74 -9.80 -5.32
CA ASN A 209 31.16 -9.43 -5.15
C ASN A 209 31.44 -7.97 -4.74
N LEU A 210 30.59 -7.39 -3.88
CA LEU A 210 30.88 -6.12 -3.24
C LEU A 210 32.04 -6.23 -2.23
N ASN A 211 32.83 -5.17 -2.11
CA ASN A 211 34.01 -5.14 -1.23
C ASN A 211 33.70 -4.73 0.23
N PHE A 212 32.48 -4.26 0.50
CA PHE A 212 32.06 -3.75 1.81
C PHE A 212 30.98 -4.60 2.50
N ILE A 213 30.42 -5.59 1.80
CA ILE A 213 29.39 -6.50 2.34
C ILE A 213 29.50 -7.86 1.66
N GLN A 214 29.34 -8.92 2.41
CA GLN A 214 29.35 -10.30 1.94
C GLN A 214 27.93 -10.88 1.93
N GLU A 215 27.73 -11.95 1.16
CA GLU A 215 26.43 -12.66 1.11
C GLU A 215 26.00 -13.16 2.50
N CYS A 216 26.94 -13.60 3.34
CA CYS A 216 26.62 -14.00 4.71
C CYS A 216 26.05 -12.85 5.55
N ASP A 217 26.51 -11.62 5.32
CA ASP A 217 26.01 -10.45 6.06
C ASP A 217 24.57 -10.13 5.64
N LEU A 218 24.25 -10.23 4.33
CA LEU A 218 22.88 -10.07 3.82
C LEU A 218 21.93 -11.13 4.39
N ILE A 219 22.39 -12.39 4.48
CA ILE A 219 21.64 -13.49 5.10
C ILE A 219 21.39 -13.19 6.60
N GLU A 220 22.39 -12.68 7.31
CA GLU A 220 22.25 -12.32 8.73
C GLU A 220 21.24 -11.19 8.93
N ILE A 221 21.31 -10.13 8.10
CA ILE A 221 20.33 -9.03 8.10
C ILE A 221 18.92 -9.58 7.89
N GLU A 222 18.70 -10.43 6.88
CA GLU A 222 17.39 -11.01 6.61
C GLU A 222 16.87 -11.85 7.78
N ARG A 223 17.74 -12.67 8.40
CA ARG A 223 17.39 -13.47 9.58
C ARG A 223 16.97 -12.58 10.75
N ASP A 224 17.69 -11.50 11.01
CA ASP A 224 17.37 -10.56 12.08
C ASP A 224 16.06 -9.81 11.80
N CYS A 225 15.81 -9.43 10.55
CA CYS A 225 14.53 -8.85 10.13
C CYS A 225 13.35 -9.81 10.39
N VAL A 226 13.53 -11.11 10.12
CA VAL A 226 12.52 -12.14 10.42
C VAL A 226 12.27 -12.26 11.92
N VAL A 227 13.32 -12.26 12.74
CA VAL A 227 13.20 -12.27 14.21
C VAL A 227 12.45 -11.02 14.69
N TRP A 228 12.82 -9.85 14.16
CA TRP A 228 12.19 -8.57 14.51
C TRP A 228 10.71 -8.54 14.15
N ARG A 229 10.34 -9.03 12.96
CA ARG A 229 8.94 -9.18 12.55
C ARG A 229 8.13 -9.96 13.58
N TRP A 230 8.66 -11.04 14.14
CA TRP A 230 7.95 -11.84 15.15
C TRP A 230 7.76 -11.10 16.48
N ARG A 231 8.71 -10.23 16.85
CA ARG A 231 8.58 -9.30 17.98
C ARG A 231 7.43 -8.32 17.71
N LEU A 232 7.45 -7.66 16.56
CA LEU A 232 6.45 -6.67 16.17
C LEU A 232 5.04 -7.28 16.07
N LYS A 233 4.90 -8.49 15.52
CA LYS A 233 3.60 -9.16 15.30
C LYS A 233 2.66 -9.14 16.52
N ARG A 234 3.20 -9.11 17.75
CA ARG A 234 2.44 -9.14 19.01
C ARG A 234 2.00 -7.75 19.50
N LYS A 235 2.38 -6.67 18.82
CA LYS A 235 2.15 -5.28 19.19
C LYS A 235 1.10 -4.60 18.32
N ALA A 236 0.08 -5.35 17.88
CA ALA A 236 -0.93 -4.86 16.94
C ALA A 236 -1.77 -3.68 17.47
N HIS A 237 -1.78 -3.43 18.78
CA HIS A 237 -2.38 -2.24 19.39
C HIS A 237 -1.69 -0.92 18.97
N ARG A 238 -0.49 -1.01 18.41
CA ARG A 238 0.27 0.14 17.90
C ARG A 238 -0.17 0.59 16.50
N LEU A 239 -1.07 -0.14 15.85
CA LEU A 239 -1.53 0.15 14.49
C LEU A 239 -2.03 1.59 14.35
N SER A 240 -1.32 2.35 13.51
CA SER A 240 -1.57 3.76 13.28
C SER A 240 -1.58 4.06 11.79
N GLN A 241 -2.18 5.18 11.42
CA GLN A 241 -1.96 5.74 10.10
C GLN A 241 -0.48 6.12 9.98
N VAL A 242 0.17 5.73 8.88
CA VAL A 242 1.59 6.01 8.60
C VAL A 242 1.73 6.57 7.19
N HIS A 243 2.79 7.29 6.88
CA HIS A 243 3.22 7.55 5.51
C HIS A 243 3.74 6.27 4.84
N GLY A 244 4.52 5.46 5.55
CA GLY A 244 5.07 4.19 5.07
C GLY A 244 6.37 4.31 4.28
N ASP A 245 6.81 5.55 3.98
CA ASP A 245 8.06 5.83 3.25
C ASP A 245 8.57 7.26 3.54
N PHE A 246 8.54 7.65 4.83
CA PHE A 246 8.76 9.03 5.25
C PHE A 246 10.25 9.38 5.32
N HIS A 247 10.83 9.76 4.18
CA HIS A 247 12.26 10.09 4.07
C HIS A 247 12.52 11.39 3.29
N PRO A 248 13.72 12.00 3.36
CA PRO A 248 13.99 13.34 2.80
C PRO A 248 13.70 13.53 1.30
N TRP A 249 13.72 12.46 0.49
CA TRP A 249 13.37 12.53 -0.94
C TRP A 249 11.87 12.52 -1.24
N ASN A 250 11.03 12.25 -0.23
CA ASN A 250 9.57 12.25 -0.34
C ASN A 250 8.93 13.47 0.33
N ILE A 251 9.74 14.46 0.72
CA ILE A 251 9.29 15.69 1.37
C ILE A 251 9.68 16.87 0.50
N MET A 252 8.69 17.62 0.03
CA MET A 252 8.86 18.84 -0.75
C MET A 252 8.53 20.06 0.10
N PHE A 253 9.54 20.84 0.48
CA PHE A 253 9.34 22.10 1.19
C PHE A 253 9.03 23.25 0.24
N HIS A 254 8.07 24.07 0.64
CA HIS A 254 7.66 25.31 -0.03
C HIS A 254 8.39 26.50 0.61
N GLU A 255 7.64 27.49 1.08
CA GLU A 255 8.14 28.59 1.89
C GLU A 255 8.20 28.20 3.38
N GLY A 256 9.31 28.51 4.04
CA GLY A 256 9.47 28.24 5.46
C GLY A 256 9.39 26.74 5.77
N ALA A 257 8.55 26.37 6.73
CA ALA A 257 8.36 24.98 7.17
C ALA A 257 7.08 24.33 6.60
N ASP A 258 6.42 24.96 5.64
CA ASP A 258 5.31 24.36 4.92
C ASP A 258 5.81 23.35 3.89
N PHE A 259 5.13 22.20 3.76
CA PHE A 259 5.59 21.12 2.90
C PHE A 259 4.46 20.23 2.40
N THR A 260 4.78 19.48 1.35
CA THR A 260 3.95 18.41 0.81
C THR A 260 4.71 17.09 0.88
N VAL A 261 4.04 16.04 1.34
CA VAL A 261 4.56 14.68 1.29
C VAL A 261 4.23 14.03 -0.05
N LEU A 262 5.16 13.24 -0.56
CA LEU A 262 5.08 12.56 -1.84
C LEU A 262 5.22 11.05 -1.62
N ASP A 263 4.75 10.25 -2.57
CA ASP A 263 4.97 8.80 -2.63
C ASP A 263 4.66 8.02 -1.33
N ARG A 264 3.38 7.68 -1.15
CA ARG A 264 2.87 6.80 -0.07
C ARG A 264 2.67 5.36 -0.56
N SER A 265 3.58 4.84 -1.38
CA SER A 265 3.43 3.53 -2.04
C SER A 265 3.50 2.32 -1.10
N ARG A 266 4.03 2.47 0.12
CA ARG A 266 4.28 1.36 1.07
C ARG A 266 3.17 1.10 2.10
N GLY A 267 2.00 1.70 1.89
CA GLY A 267 0.77 1.38 2.61
C GLY A 267 0.39 2.40 3.69
N GLU A 268 -0.88 2.37 4.06
CA GLU A 268 -1.49 3.44 4.86
C GLU A 268 -1.56 3.18 6.37
N TRP A 269 -1.47 1.92 6.80
CA TRP A 269 -1.56 1.51 8.19
C TRP A 269 -0.34 0.68 8.56
N GLY A 270 0.32 1.03 9.67
CA GLY A 270 1.55 0.38 10.08
C GLY A 270 1.99 0.72 11.50
N GLU A 271 3.26 0.44 11.76
CA GLU A 271 3.96 0.77 12.99
C GLU A 271 4.55 2.19 12.89
N PRO A 272 4.17 3.13 13.77
CA PRO A 272 4.76 4.47 13.85
C PRO A 272 6.29 4.52 13.82
N ALA A 273 6.95 3.52 14.39
CA ALA A 273 8.41 3.44 14.37
C ALA A 273 8.98 3.44 12.95
N ASP A 274 8.31 2.84 11.94
CA ASP A 274 8.77 2.84 10.54
C ASP A 274 9.03 4.26 10.03
N ASP A 275 8.06 5.18 10.21
CA ASP A 275 8.18 6.55 9.68
C ASP A 275 9.21 7.38 10.45
N VAL A 276 9.25 7.23 11.78
CA VAL A 276 10.20 7.96 12.62
C VAL A 276 11.63 7.54 12.30
N THR A 277 11.89 6.24 12.12
CA THR A 277 13.22 5.73 11.79
C THR A 277 13.60 6.02 10.35
N ALA A 278 12.68 5.88 9.40
CA ALA A 278 12.91 6.24 7.99
C ALA A 278 13.39 7.68 7.81
N MET A 279 12.87 8.62 8.60
CA MET A 279 13.39 10.00 8.60
C MET A 279 14.71 10.11 9.37
N THR A 280 14.75 9.63 10.61
CA THR A 280 15.86 9.94 11.52
C THR A 280 17.16 9.19 11.21
N ILE A 281 17.10 8.01 10.56
CA ILE A 281 18.29 7.29 10.08
C ILE A 281 19.09 8.13 9.08
N ASN A 282 18.42 9.01 8.32
CA ASN A 282 19.12 9.92 7.41
C ASN A 282 20.01 10.90 8.15
N TYR A 283 19.63 11.38 9.34
CA TYR A 283 20.52 12.22 10.12
C TYR A 283 21.78 11.45 10.57
N ILE A 284 21.64 10.18 10.94
CA ILE A 284 22.79 9.31 11.23
C ILE A 284 23.66 9.16 9.98
N PHE A 285 23.07 8.82 8.84
CA PHE A 285 23.78 8.62 7.58
C PHE A 285 24.57 9.88 7.15
N TYR A 286 23.92 11.04 7.16
CA TYR A 286 24.57 12.31 6.86
C TYR A 286 25.66 12.67 7.87
N SER A 287 25.46 12.33 9.15
CA SER A 287 26.48 12.50 10.19
C SER A 287 27.70 11.62 9.95
N LEU A 288 27.51 10.33 9.61
CA LEU A 288 28.59 9.41 9.31
C LEU A 288 29.43 9.90 8.13
N GLN A 289 28.79 10.44 7.08
CA GLN A 289 29.50 11.03 5.94
C GLN A 289 30.34 12.26 6.32
N LYS A 290 29.87 13.08 7.27
CA LYS A 290 30.53 14.33 7.66
C LYS A 290 31.59 14.15 8.74
N TYR A 291 31.28 13.35 9.76
CA TYR A 291 32.01 13.27 11.02
C TYR A 291 32.54 11.85 11.32
N GLY A 292 32.09 10.82 10.59
CA GLY A 292 32.45 9.42 10.86
C GLY A 292 31.70 8.78 12.04
N GLU A 293 30.90 9.57 12.76
CA GLU A 293 30.06 9.15 13.88
C GLU A 293 28.80 10.03 13.97
N LEU A 294 27.87 9.70 14.86
CA LEU A 294 26.72 10.57 15.14
C LEU A 294 27.18 11.74 16.02
N ALA A 295 27.34 12.93 15.43
CA ALA A 295 27.86 14.11 16.11
C ALA A 295 27.34 15.43 15.50
N GLY A 296 27.59 16.52 16.21
CA GLY A 296 27.40 17.88 15.71
C GLY A 296 25.96 18.20 15.32
N VAL A 297 25.78 18.89 14.19
CA VAL A 297 24.47 19.37 13.73
C VAL A 297 23.47 18.24 13.48
N PHE A 298 23.93 17.09 12.99
CA PHE A 298 23.04 15.97 12.70
C PHE A 298 22.63 15.20 13.95
N GLU A 299 23.51 15.08 14.95
CA GLU A 299 23.10 14.59 16.28
C GLU A 299 22.03 15.51 16.89
N ARG A 300 22.19 16.84 16.75
CA ARG A 300 21.19 17.80 17.23
C ARG A 300 19.84 17.63 16.54
N LEU A 301 19.81 17.48 15.22
CA LEU A 301 18.56 17.21 14.47
C LEU A 301 17.92 15.88 14.87
N PHE A 302 18.74 14.83 15.02
CA PHE A 302 18.29 13.52 15.48
C PHE A 302 17.62 13.59 16.86
N ARG A 303 18.30 14.20 17.84
CA ARG A 303 17.75 14.37 19.20
C ARG A 303 16.48 15.21 19.20
N LEU A 304 16.48 16.33 18.48
CA LEU A 304 15.33 17.23 18.40
C LEU A 304 14.09 16.53 17.85
N PHE A 305 14.24 15.74 16.78
CA PHE A 305 13.14 15.00 16.18
C PHE A 305 12.53 14.00 17.16
N TRP A 306 13.39 13.19 17.80
CA TRP A 306 12.99 12.16 18.76
C TRP A 306 12.38 12.76 20.03
N GLU A 307 12.99 13.77 20.62
CA GLU A 307 12.51 14.43 21.83
C GLU A 307 11.14 15.07 21.59
N ASN A 308 10.96 15.81 20.49
CA ASN A 308 9.67 16.42 20.17
C ASN A 308 8.58 15.36 19.95
N TYR A 309 8.89 14.30 19.20
CA TYR A 309 7.94 13.23 18.91
C TYR A 309 7.53 12.49 20.20
N LEU A 310 8.49 12.08 21.04
CA LEU A 310 8.22 11.36 22.29
C LEU A 310 7.44 12.22 23.29
N LEU A 311 7.80 13.49 23.45
CA LEU A 311 7.11 14.39 24.39
C LEU A 311 5.66 14.63 23.97
N LYS A 312 5.38 14.74 22.67
CA LYS A 312 4.02 15.01 22.18
C LYS A 312 3.14 13.77 22.10
N THR A 313 3.72 12.60 21.81
CA THR A 313 2.95 11.34 21.72
C THR A 313 2.86 10.59 23.04
N ASN A 314 3.82 10.78 23.94
CA ASN A 314 4.06 9.94 25.12
C ASN A 314 4.23 8.43 24.77
N ASP A 315 4.59 8.12 23.52
CA ASP A 315 4.79 6.75 23.03
C ASP A 315 6.20 6.25 23.35
N TRP A 316 6.47 5.96 24.61
CA TRP A 316 7.77 5.43 25.04
C TRP A 316 8.00 3.98 24.61
N GLU A 317 6.93 3.23 24.34
CA GLU A 317 7.01 1.85 23.83
C GLU A 317 7.68 1.81 22.44
N ILE A 318 7.67 2.92 21.67
CA ILE A 318 8.36 3.01 20.38
C ILE A 318 9.83 2.57 20.48
N LEU A 319 10.51 2.88 21.59
CA LEU A 319 11.92 2.54 21.81
C LEU A 319 12.16 1.03 21.94
N GLU A 320 11.10 0.25 22.17
CA GLU A 320 11.16 -1.22 22.13
C GLU A 320 10.96 -1.80 20.73
N VAL A 321 10.52 -1.00 19.75
CA VAL A 321 10.09 -1.48 18.43
C VAL A 321 10.79 -0.80 17.25
N VAL A 322 11.54 0.27 17.49
CA VAL A 322 12.46 0.89 16.51
C VAL A 322 13.29 -0.18 15.81
N GLN A 323 13.19 -0.18 14.49
CA GLN A 323 13.84 -1.16 13.63
C GLN A 323 15.37 -1.05 13.78
N PRO A 324 16.08 -2.18 13.87
CA PRO A 324 17.53 -2.18 13.95
C PRO A 324 18.23 -2.01 12.58
N PHE A 325 17.47 -1.79 11.51
CA PHE A 325 17.92 -1.79 10.11
C PHE A 325 17.54 -0.51 9.38
#